data_AF-A0A8D7B5R3-F1
#
_entry.id   AF-A0A8D7B5R3-F1
#
_cell.length_a   1.000
_cell.length_b   1.000
_cell.length_c   1.000
_cell.angle_alpha   90.00
_cell.angle_beta   90.00
_cell.angle_gamma   90.00
#
_symmetry.space_group_name_H-M   'P 1'
#
loop_
_entity.id
_entity.type
_entity.pdbx_description
1 polymer ?
#
loop_
_entity_poly.entity_id
_entity_poly.type
_entity_poly.pdbx_seq_one_letter_code
_entity_poly.pdbx_strand_id
1 'polypeptide(L)'
;MNLIKPGNGEKDHWVPDEAVSKCTSCGSDFGAFNRRHHCRNCGDIFCDKCTKGRIALTAEENAQQVRVCDRCMAKVSQRLSNAKKAVSKPAGLQSHEDLVRRLQEELNKNRKSGSNSDESWKPMREVACPICTVHLQVQVPASGSQTIECGVCQHPFLVSAD
;
A
#
# COMPACT_ATOMS: atom_id res chain seq x y z
N MET A 1 5.41 -43.93 -14.39
CA MET A 1 6.27 -42.75 -14.20
C MET A 1 5.61 -41.56 -14.88
N ASN A 2 4.79 -40.81 -14.13
CA ASN A 2 4.07 -39.65 -14.66
C ASN A 2 5.03 -38.47 -14.67
N LEU A 3 5.50 -38.11 -15.86
CA LEU A 3 6.42 -37.03 -16.08
C LEU A 3 5.67 -35.70 -15.89
N ILE A 4 5.77 -35.11 -14.70
CA ILE A 4 5.36 -33.72 -14.47
C ILE A 4 6.25 -32.83 -15.35
N LYS A 5 5.66 -32.31 -16.43
CA LYS A 5 6.32 -31.39 -17.35
C LYS A 5 6.50 -30.04 -16.63
N PRO A 6 7.69 -29.42 -16.66
CA PRO A 6 7.92 -28.17 -15.95
C PRO A 6 7.05 -27.06 -16.55
N GLY A 7 6.31 -26.37 -15.68
CA GLY A 7 5.44 -25.25 -16.02
C GLY A 7 6.23 -24.15 -16.71
N ASN A 8 5.91 -23.91 -17.98
CA ASN A 8 6.46 -22.83 -18.78
C ASN A 8 5.66 -21.55 -18.46
N GLY A 9 6.09 -20.84 -17.41
CA GLY A 9 5.36 -19.75 -16.75
C GLY A 9 5.04 -18.50 -17.57
N GLU A 10 5.28 -18.49 -18.89
CA GLU A 10 4.91 -17.38 -19.77
C GLU A 10 3.66 -17.68 -20.63
N LYS A 11 3.33 -18.96 -20.82
CA LYS A 11 2.15 -19.42 -21.60
C LYS A 11 1.02 -19.98 -20.74
N ASP A 12 1.18 -19.99 -19.41
CA ASP A 12 0.30 -20.70 -18.48
C ASP A 12 -1.13 -20.13 -18.42
N HIS A 13 -1.33 -18.89 -18.89
CA HIS A 13 -2.63 -18.23 -18.85
C HIS A 13 -3.39 -18.22 -20.19
N TRP A 14 -2.81 -18.74 -21.29
CA TRP A 14 -3.50 -18.77 -22.57
C TRP A 14 -4.46 -19.94 -22.65
N VAL A 15 -5.70 -19.65 -22.98
CA VAL A 15 -6.72 -20.70 -23.15
C VAL A 15 -6.38 -21.49 -24.42
N PRO A 16 -6.35 -22.83 -24.37
CA PRO A 16 -6.18 -23.67 -25.55
C PRO A 16 -7.31 -23.46 -26.57
N ASP A 17 -6.98 -23.52 -27.86
CA ASP A 17 -7.93 -23.30 -28.95
C ASP A 17 -9.09 -24.30 -28.95
N GLU A 18 -8.82 -25.53 -28.53
CA GLU A 18 -9.79 -26.63 -28.47
C GLU A 18 -10.83 -26.43 -27.35
N ALA A 19 -10.49 -25.65 -26.33
CA ALA A 19 -11.39 -25.38 -25.20
C ALA A 19 -12.46 -24.34 -25.53
N VAL A 20 -12.36 -23.63 -26.67
CA VAL A 20 -13.23 -22.49 -27.01
C VAL A 20 -13.80 -22.61 -28.43
N SER A 21 -15.11 -22.80 -28.51
CA SER A 21 -15.88 -22.84 -29.77
C SER A 21 -16.46 -21.49 -30.19
N LYS A 22 -16.59 -20.54 -29.26
CA LYS A 22 -17.25 -19.23 -29.47
C LYS A 22 -16.39 -18.08 -28.95
N CYS A 23 -16.52 -16.91 -29.55
CA CYS A 23 -15.85 -15.70 -29.07
C CYS A 23 -16.25 -15.38 -27.62
N THR A 24 -15.26 -15.19 -26.75
CA THR A 24 -15.47 -14.92 -25.31
C THR A 24 -16.26 -13.63 -25.05
N SER A 25 -16.24 -12.67 -25.99
CA SER A 25 -16.97 -11.39 -25.84
C SER A 25 -18.36 -11.43 -26.48
N CYS A 26 -18.45 -11.77 -27.77
CA CYS A 26 -19.71 -11.65 -28.52
C CYS A 26 -20.43 -12.98 -28.78
N GLY A 27 -19.88 -14.12 -28.35
CA GLY A 27 -20.50 -15.44 -28.49
C GLY A 27 -20.56 -16.00 -29.91
N SER A 28 -20.00 -15.31 -30.92
CA SER A 28 -19.96 -15.79 -32.31
C SER A 28 -19.15 -17.08 -32.43
N ASP A 29 -19.68 -18.09 -33.14
CA ASP A 29 -18.97 -19.33 -33.42
C ASP A 29 -17.71 -19.10 -34.28
N PHE A 30 -16.66 -19.85 -33.96
CA PHE A 30 -15.45 -19.90 -34.76
C PHE A 30 -15.61 -20.87 -35.93
N GLY A 31 -14.96 -20.56 -37.05
CA GLY A 31 -15.02 -21.38 -38.27
C GLY A 31 -14.00 -20.92 -39.32
N ALA A 32 -14.21 -21.30 -40.58
CA ALA A 32 -13.28 -20.98 -41.66
C ALA A 32 -13.12 -19.47 -41.92
N PHE A 33 -14.16 -18.67 -41.68
CA PHE A 33 -14.14 -17.21 -41.91
C PHE A 33 -13.99 -16.39 -40.62
N ASN A 34 -14.34 -16.97 -39.47
CA ASN A 34 -14.20 -16.32 -38.16
C ASN A 34 -13.11 -17.05 -37.37
N ARG A 35 -11.89 -16.52 -37.39
CA ARG A 35 -10.70 -17.15 -36.79
C ARG A 35 -10.57 -16.78 -35.32
N ARG A 36 -9.88 -17.65 -34.57
CA ARG A 36 -9.54 -17.46 -33.15
C ARG A 36 -8.37 -16.51 -33.01
N HIS A 37 -8.44 -15.61 -32.03
CA HIS A 37 -7.37 -14.71 -31.65
C HIS A 37 -7.26 -14.56 -30.14
N HIS A 38 -6.06 -14.78 -29.60
CA HIS A 38 -5.79 -14.54 -28.18
C HIS A 38 -5.61 -13.06 -27.88
N CYS A 39 -6.18 -12.62 -26.76
CA CYS A 39 -5.77 -11.37 -26.13
C CYS A 39 -4.43 -11.58 -25.41
N ARG A 40 -3.40 -10.80 -25.76
CA ARG A 40 -2.07 -10.95 -25.14
C ARG A 40 -2.01 -10.52 -23.67
N ASN A 41 -3.07 -9.87 -23.16
CA ASN A 41 -3.14 -9.42 -21.77
C ASN A 41 -3.94 -10.38 -20.87
N CYS A 42 -5.02 -11.00 -21.35
CA CYS A 42 -5.84 -11.91 -20.52
C CYS A 42 -5.79 -13.38 -20.95
N GLY A 43 -5.25 -13.70 -22.13
CA GLY A 43 -5.12 -15.08 -22.61
C GLY A 43 -6.39 -15.70 -23.19
N ASP A 44 -7.56 -15.08 -23.05
CA ASP A 44 -8.81 -15.56 -23.63
C ASP A 44 -8.86 -15.43 -25.16
N ILE A 45 -9.76 -16.19 -25.79
CA ILE A 45 -9.92 -16.27 -27.24
C ILE A 45 -11.12 -15.45 -27.72
N PHE A 46 -10.91 -14.67 -28.78
CA PHE A 46 -11.88 -13.75 -29.37
C PHE A 46 -11.86 -13.81 -30.90
N CYS A 47 -12.90 -13.24 -31.53
CA CYS A 47 -12.90 -12.95 -32.97
C CYS A 47 -12.14 -11.66 -33.28
N ASP A 48 -11.87 -11.42 -34.57
CA ASP A 48 -11.13 -10.24 -35.02
C ASP A 48 -11.88 -8.95 -34.64
N LYS A 49 -13.22 -8.96 -34.74
CA LYS A 49 -14.06 -7.81 -34.39
C LYS A 49 -13.93 -7.37 -32.93
N CYS A 50 -13.74 -8.30 -32.01
CA CYS A 50 -13.59 -8.03 -30.57
C CYS A 50 -12.14 -7.82 -30.13
N THR A 51 -11.18 -7.85 -31.08
CA THR A 51 -9.75 -7.66 -30.83
C THR A 51 -9.09 -6.76 -31.87
N LYS A 52 -9.81 -5.74 -32.36
CA LYS A 52 -9.28 -4.82 -33.38
C LYS A 52 -8.12 -3.95 -32.86
N GLY A 53 -8.14 -3.66 -31.56
CA GLY A 53 -7.16 -2.78 -30.92
C GLY A 53 -5.78 -3.43 -30.72
N ARG A 54 -4.74 -2.61 -30.85
CA ARG A 54 -3.38 -2.93 -30.42
C ARG A 54 -2.90 -1.88 -29.43
N ILE A 55 -2.23 -2.33 -28.36
CA ILE A 55 -1.72 -1.45 -27.31
C ILE A 55 -0.44 -2.04 -26.71
N ALA A 56 0.46 -1.17 -26.27
CA ALA A 56 1.58 -1.56 -25.42
C ALA A 56 1.05 -1.99 -24.04
N LEU A 57 1.61 -3.06 -23.46
CA LEU A 57 1.19 -3.51 -22.12
C LEU A 57 2.01 -2.84 -21.00
N THR A 58 3.16 -2.27 -21.33
CA THR A 58 4.05 -1.54 -20.41
C THR A 58 4.14 -0.07 -20.82
N ALA A 59 4.67 0.77 -19.91
CA ALA A 59 4.83 2.21 -20.13
C ALA A 59 6.18 2.57 -20.79
N GLU A 60 6.96 1.59 -21.23
CA GLU A 60 8.23 1.81 -21.91
C GLU A 60 8.01 2.50 -23.27
N GLU A 61 8.92 3.40 -23.63
CA GLU A 61 8.81 4.22 -24.85
C GLU A 61 8.74 3.38 -26.13
N ASN A 62 9.44 2.23 -26.15
CA ASN A 62 9.53 1.33 -27.29
C ASN A 62 8.73 0.03 -27.11
N ALA A 63 7.77 0.01 -26.17
CA ALA A 63 6.95 -1.17 -25.92
C ALA A 63 6.15 -1.58 -27.17
N GLN A 64 6.30 -2.85 -27.58
CA GLN A 64 5.60 -3.39 -28.74
C GLN A 64 4.07 -3.36 -28.53
N GLN A 65 3.35 -2.86 -29.52
CA GLN A 65 1.88 -2.89 -29.50
C GLN A 65 1.36 -4.29 -29.85
N VAL A 66 0.65 -4.90 -28.90
CA VAL A 66 0.11 -6.25 -29.04
C VAL A 66 -1.41 -6.21 -29.14
N ARG A 67 -1.99 -7.22 -29.81
CA ARG A 67 -3.44 -7.37 -29.96
C ARG A 67 -4.10 -7.67 -28.61
N VAL A 68 -5.15 -6.93 -28.28
CA VAL A 68 -5.92 -7.13 -27.06
C VAL A 68 -7.42 -7.11 -27.34
N CYS A 69 -8.21 -7.70 -26.45
CA CYS A 69 -9.67 -7.56 -26.51
C CYS A 69 -10.10 -6.16 -26.06
N ASP A 70 -11.31 -5.75 -26.44
CA ASP A 70 -11.83 -4.40 -26.16
C ASP A 70 -11.81 -4.05 -24.65
N ARG A 71 -12.12 -5.03 -23.79
CA ARG A 71 -12.04 -4.88 -22.31
C ARG A 71 -10.62 -4.56 -21.86
N CYS A 72 -9.63 -5.29 -22.37
CA CYS A 72 -8.24 -5.09 -22.03
C CYS A 72 -7.68 -3.80 -22.64
N MET A 73 -8.13 -3.43 -23.84
CA MET A 73 -7.81 -2.14 -24.45
C MET A 73 -8.15 -0.99 -23.52
N ALA A 74 -9.39 -0.95 -23.02
CA ALA A 74 -9.85 0.09 -22.09
C ALA A 74 -9.04 0.10 -20.78
N LYS A 75 -8.88 -1.07 -20.15
CA LYS A 75 -8.16 -1.20 -18.87
C LYS A 75 -6.69 -0.80 -18.97
N VAL A 76 -5.99 -1.24 -20.01
CA VAL A 76 -4.56 -0.93 -20.20
C VAL A 76 -4.39 0.54 -20.56
N SER A 77 -5.23 1.09 -21.44
CA SER A 77 -5.20 2.52 -21.79
C SER A 77 -5.33 3.41 -20.56
N GLN A 78 -6.29 3.08 -19.68
CA GLN A 78 -6.49 3.80 -18.43
C GLN A 78 -5.25 3.69 -17.52
N ARG A 79 -4.72 2.48 -17.30
CA ARG A 79 -3.52 2.25 -16.48
C ARG A 79 -2.32 3.05 -16.98
N LEU A 80 -2.05 3.03 -18.28
CA LEU A 80 -0.95 3.78 -18.88
C LEU A 80 -1.17 5.29 -18.78
N SER A 81 -2.39 5.77 -18.98
CA SER A 81 -2.72 7.19 -18.79
C SER A 81 -2.50 7.65 -17.34
N ASN A 82 -2.86 6.81 -16.36
CA ASN A 82 -2.67 7.09 -14.95
C ASN A 82 -1.19 7.05 -14.56
N ALA A 83 -0.41 6.10 -15.10
CA ALA A 83 1.04 6.05 -14.88
C ALA A 83 1.72 7.31 -15.44
N LYS A 84 1.35 7.75 -16.64
CA LYS A 84 1.84 9.01 -17.22
C LYS A 84 1.48 10.21 -16.35
N LYS A 85 0.25 10.26 -15.82
CA LYS A 85 -0.20 11.29 -14.87
C LYS A 85 0.55 11.22 -13.54
N ALA A 86 0.95 10.05 -13.06
CA ALA A 86 1.73 9.93 -11.83
C ALA A 86 3.16 10.45 -12.01
N VAL A 87 3.71 10.33 -13.23
CA VAL A 87 5.02 10.87 -13.59
C VAL A 87 4.95 12.39 -13.87
N SER A 88 3.84 12.89 -14.43
CA SER A 88 3.67 14.30 -14.78
C SER A 88 2.97 15.15 -13.71
N LYS A 89 2.26 14.56 -12.75
CA LYS A 89 2.06 15.21 -11.46
C LYS A 89 3.47 15.47 -10.96
N PRO A 90 3.82 16.69 -10.53
CA PRO A 90 4.86 16.77 -9.53
C PRO A 90 4.36 15.85 -8.43
N ALA A 91 4.97 14.67 -8.29
CA ALA A 91 5.14 14.13 -6.97
C ALA A 91 5.57 15.36 -6.17
N GLY A 92 4.87 15.65 -5.09
CA GLY A 92 5.53 16.40 -4.04
C GLY A 92 6.74 15.58 -3.60
N LEU A 93 7.82 15.58 -4.39
CA LEU A 93 9.06 16.15 -3.92
C LEU A 93 8.64 17.51 -3.34
N GLN A 94 8.22 17.50 -2.08
CA GLN A 94 8.55 18.66 -1.25
C GLN A 94 10.06 18.72 -1.42
N SER A 95 10.52 19.74 -2.17
CA SER A 95 11.94 19.94 -2.43
C SER A 95 12.67 19.73 -1.12
N HIS A 96 13.88 19.16 -1.14
CA HIS A 96 14.71 19.10 0.06
C HIS A 96 14.74 20.48 0.77
N GLU A 97 14.66 21.56 -0.01
CA GLU A 97 14.51 22.94 0.47
C GLU A 97 13.19 23.22 1.22
N ASP A 98 12.05 22.70 0.75
CA ASP A 98 10.74 22.87 1.42
C ASP A 98 10.68 22.09 2.74
N LEU A 99 11.28 20.90 2.80
CA LEU A 99 11.39 20.11 4.02
C LEU A 99 12.31 20.80 5.03
N VAL A 100 13.47 21.28 4.58
CA VAL A 100 14.42 22.04 5.40
C VAL A 100 13.76 23.31 5.94
N ARG A 101 13.01 24.04 5.12
CA ARG A 101 12.28 25.24 5.55
C ARG A 101 11.23 24.95 6.61
N ARG A 102 10.44 23.88 6.47
CA ARG A 102 9.44 23.46 7.47
C ARG A 102 10.08 23.03 8.78
N LEU A 103 11.17 22.27 8.73
CA LEU A 103 11.92 21.88 9.93
C LEU A 103 12.46 23.11 10.65
N GLN A 104 13.01 24.08 9.91
CA GLN A 104 13.47 25.35 10.48
C GLN A 104 12.33 26.20 11.06
N GLU A 105 11.17 26.24 10.42
CA GLU A 105 9.98 26.93 10.93
C GLU A 105 9.49 26.32 12.26
N GLU A 106 9.46 24.99 12.38
CA GLU A 106 9.07 24.31 13.63
C GLU A 106 10.10 24.53 14.74
N LEU A 107 11.40 24.48 14.44
CA LEU A 107 12.45 24.81 15.41
C LEU A 107 12.38 26.28 15.87
N ASN A 108 12.06 27.20 14.96
CA ASN A 108 11.90 28.62 15.27
C ASN A 108 10.61 28.90 16.05
N LYS A 109 9.52 28.18 15.79
CA LYS A 109 8.30 28.23 16.60
C LYS A 109 8.59 27.77 18.03
N ASN A 110 9.31 26.66 18.20
CA ASN A 110 9.72 26.18 19.52
C ASN A 110 10.59 27.19 20.29
N ARG A 111 11.47 27.94 19.59
CA ARG A 111 12.24 29.03 20.22
C ARG A 111 11.40 30.25 20.57
N LYS A 112 10.32 30.53 19.83
CA LYS A 112 9.47 31.71 20.04
C LYS A 112 8.39 31.49 21.11
N SER A 113 8.13 30.23 21.47
CA SER A 113 7.24 29.82 22.57
C SER A 113 7.94 29.76 23.94
N GLY A 114 9.24 30.05 24.02
CA GLY A 114 9.99 30.15 25.27
C GLY A 114 9.70 31.44 26.04
N SER A 115 8.45 31.66 26.45
CA SER A 115 8.08 32.63 27.49
C SER A 115 6.71 32.28 28.07
N ASN A 116 6.74 31.83 29.34
CA ASN A 116 5.64 31.64 30.28
C ASN A 116 4.64 30.51 30.03
N SER A 117 4.97 29.32 30.54
CA SER A 117 4.03 28.63 31.44
C SER A 117 4.83 28.07 32.62
N ASP A 118 4.43 28.56 33.80
CA ASP A 118 4.87 28.15 35.11
C ASP A 118 4.26 26.76 35.39
N GLU A 119 4.75 25.72 34.70
CA GLU A 119 4.32 24.35 34.96
C GLU A 119 5.29 23.76 35.98
N SER A 120 4.84 23.82 37.24
CA SER A 120 5.45 23.19 38.41
C SER A 120 5.86 21.75 38.09
N TRP A 121 7.16 21.56 37.81
CA TRP A 121 7.77 20.25 37.64
C TRP A 121 7.62 19.47 38.95
N LYS A 122 6.57 18.67 39.05
CA LYS A 122 6.37 17.80 40.20
C LYS A 122 7.41 16.67 40.11
N PRO A 123 8.25 16.45 41.14
CA PRO A 123 9.29 15.42 41.09
C PRO A 123 8.66 14.02 40.97
N MET A 124 9.16 13.23 40.01
CA MET A 124 8.84 11.81 39.86
C MET A 124 9.61 11.02 40.93
N ARG A 125 8.95 10.10 41.63
CA ARG A 125 9.62 9.18 42.56
C ARG A 125 9.56 7.76 42.04
N GLU A 126 10.58 7.00 42.37
CA GLU A 126 10.65 5.58 42.07
C GLU A 126 10.00 4.79 43.22
N VAL A 127 9.02 3.96 42.89
CA VAL A 127 8.30 3.11 43.84
C VAL A 127 8.35 1.65 43.36
N ALA A 128 8.52 0.72 44.30
CA ALA A 128 8.49 -0.71 43.98
C ALA A 128 7.07 -1.25 44.14
N CYS A 129 6.58 -1.98 43.13
CA CYS A 129 5.30 -2.68 43.24
C CYS A 129 5.39 -3.80 44.31
N PRO A 130 4.49 -3.86 45.30
CA PRO A 130 4.57 -4.88 46.36
C PRO A 130 4.29 -6.31 45.87
N ILE A 131 3.68 -6.47 44.70
CA ILE A 131 3.31 -7.78 44.15
C ILE A 131 4.42 -8.36 43.26
N CYS A 132 4.90 -7.57 42.30
CA CYS A 132 5.87 -8.05 41.30
C CYS A 132 7.27 -7.43 41.45
N THR A 133 7.49 -6.58 42.45
CA THR A 133 8.76 -5.92 42.78
C THR A 133 9.35 -5.02 41.69
N VAL A 134 8.65 -4.82 40.57
CA VAL A 134 9.11 -3.93 39.51
C VAL A 134 9.09 -2.48 39.99
N HIS A 135 10.13 -1.75 39.61
CA HIS A 135 10.28 -0.33 39.91
C HIS A 135 9.51 0.51 38.88
N LEU A 136 8.63 1.38 39.35
CA LEU A 136 7.86 2.31 38.53
C LEU A 136 8.24 3.74 38.91
N GLN A 137 8.37 4.61 37.90
CA GLN A 137 8.46 6.05 38.12
C GLN A 137 7.06 6.65 38.07
N VAL A 138 6.56 7.10 39.22
CA VAL A 138 5.21 7.65 39.33
C VAL A 138 5.23 9.07 39.87
N GLN A 139 4.20 9.84 39.51
CA GLN A 139 3.96 11.14 40.09
C GLN A 139 3.36 10.96 41.48
N VAL A 140 4.14 11.23 42.53
CA VAL A 140 3.63 11.17 43.91
C VAL A 140 2.89 12.47 44.23
N PRO A 141 1.70 12.43 44.86
CA PRO A 141 1.02 13.63 45.30
C PRO A 141 1.83 14.35 46.38
N ALA A 142 1.76 15.68 46.41
CA ALA A 142 2.50 16.50 47.40
C ALA A 142 2.03 16.27 48.85
N SER A 143 0.86 15.65 49.04
CA SER A 143 0.30 15.28 50.35
C SER A 143 -0.72 14.16 50.18
N GLY A 144 -0.77 13.23 51.15
CA GLY A 144 -1.73 12.12 51.18
C GLY A 144 -1.23 10.84 50.51
N SER A 145 -2.15 9.89 50.30
CA SER A 145 -1.90 8.62 49.62
C SER A 145 -2.68 8.55 48.31
N GLN A 146 -2.04 8.11 47.24
CA GLN A 146 -2.66 7.87 45.93
C GLN A 146 -2.59 6.39 45.58
N THR A 147 -3.70 5.84 45.08
CA THR A 147 -3.69 4.51 44.45
C THR A 147 -3.13 4.60 43.04
N ILE A 148 -2.09 3.82 42.75
CA ILE A 148 -1.52 3.66 41.42
C ILE A 148 -1.66 2.21 40.96
N GLU A 149 -1.72 1.98 39.65
CA GLU A 149 -1.81 0.65 39.07
C GLU A 149 -0.47 0.23 38.49
N CYS A 150 -0.02 -0.98 38.81
CA CYS A 150 1.20 -1.53 38.23
C CYS A 150 0.95 -1.95 36.76
N GLY A 151 1.63 -1.35 35.79
CA GLY A 151 1.50 -1.75 34.38
C GLY A 151 1.93 -3.18 34.05
N VAL A 152 2.65 -3.86 34.96
CA VAL A 152 3.10 -5.25 34.77
C VAL A 152 2.07 -6.25 35.32
N CYS A 153 1.64 -6.08 36.57
CA CYS A 153 0.73 -7.03 37.23
C CYS A 153 -0.71 -6.54 37.34
N GLN A 154 -1.03 -5.33 36.84
CA GLN A 154 -2.33 -4.66 36.92
C GLN A 154 -2.90 -4.57 38.34
N HIS A 155 -2.03 -4.70 39.35
CA HIS A 155 -2.45 -4.62 40.74
C HIS A 155 -2.43 -3.16 41.21
N PRO A 156 -3.53 -2.65 41.76
CA PRO A 156 -3.56 -1.34 42.38
C PRO A 156 -2.87 -1.38 43.74
N PHE A 157 -2.02 -0.40 44.04
CA PHE A 157 -1.39 -0.24 45.35
C PHE A 157 -1.30 1.22 45.76
N LEU A 158 -1.26 1.45 47.07
CA LEU A 158 -1.18 2.80 47.65
C LEU A 158 0.28 3.27 47.70
N VAL A 159 0.51 4.48 47.21
CA VAL A 159 1.76 5.23 47.40
C VAL A 159 1.44 6.43 48.28
N SER A 160 2.15 6.54 49.39
CA SER A 160 2.03 7.67 50.32
C SER A 160 3.13 8.69 50.07
N ALA A 161 2.85 9.97 50.32
CA ALA A 161 3.90 10.96 50.51
C ALA A 161 4.66 10.64 51.82
N ASP A 162 6.00 10.59 51.75
CA ASP A 162 6.88 10.50 52.92
C ASP A 162 6.87 11.78 53.76
#